data_AF-A0A3C1KXI1-F1
#
_entry.id   AF-A0A3C1KXI1-F1
#
_cell.length_a   1.000
_cell.length_b   1.000
_cell.length_c   1.000
_cell.angle_alpha   90.00
_cell.angle_beta   90.00
_cell.angle_gamma   90.00
#
_symmetry.space_group_name_H-M   'P 1'
#
loop_
_entity.id
_entity.type
_entity.pdbx_description
1 polymer ?
#
loop_
_entity_poly.entity_id
_entity_poly.type
_entity_poly.pdbx_seq_one_letter_code
_entity_poly.pdbx_strand_id
1 'polypeptide(L)'
;HEGHEGHENMAKLPVDKRVAFMSGHVATGLSLYRAGAPDQAAKHLLHPVSETHQAERKGIDALGVKAELFKSVSKALDAGKPASEIEPMLKAAEDNILLLQKNAGGKPLDIIEYLMETVDEEYSVGVKGGKITDPGEYQDAFGFATVALRMAKRIEGSDTKALVADLTALVALWPKGGPLAASTPSPVAKVKAQTAKVRKLLAQ
;
A
#
# COMPACT_ATOMS: atom_id res chain seq x y z
N HIS A 1 1.16 -9.53 -17.29
CA HIS A 1 0.66 -10.41 -16.22
C HIS A 1 1.53 -10.10 -15.02
N GLU A 2 1.15 -9.09 -14.24
CA GLU A 2 1.71 -8.86 -12.90
C GLU A 2 0.83 -9.70 -11.99
N GLY A 3 1.39 -10.81 -11.48
CA GLY A 3 0.65 -11.90 -10.87
C GLY A 3 0.74 -11.83 -9.36
N HIS A 4 -0.30 -11.29 -8.71
CA HIS A 4 -0.57 -11.47 -7.29
C HIS A 4 -1.03 -12.92 -7.01
N GLU A 5 -0.20 -13.92 -7.33
CA GLU A 5 -0.50 -15.34 -7.06
C GLU A 5 -0.31 -15.72 -5.58
N GLY A 6 0.05 -14.76 -4.71
CA GLY A 6 0.43 -15.00 -3.32
C GLY A 6 -0.67 -14.84 -2.27
N HIS A 7 -1.71 -14.02 -2.50
CA HIS A 7 -2.71 -13.79 -1.45
C HIS A 7 -3.71 -14.94 -1.39
N GLU A 8 -3.67 -15.70 -0.29
CA GLU A 8 -4.69 -16.68 0.06
C GLU A 8 -6.09 -16.10 -0.14
N ASN A 9 -6.82 -16.66 -1.12
CA ASN A 9 -8.21 -16.40 -1.48
C ASN A 9 -8.76 -15.03 -1.02
N MET A 10 -8.33 -13.95 -1.66
CA MET A 10 -8.83 -12.58 -1.44
C MET A 10 -10.36 -12.50 -1.32
N ALA A 11 -11.12 -13.40 -1.97
CA ALA A 11 -12.58 -13.44 -1.86
C ALA A 11 -13.10 -13.77 -0.45
N LYS A 12 -12.26 -14.34 0.43
CA LYS A 12 -12.56 -14.65 1.84
C LYS A 12 -12.08 -13.55 2.80
N LEU A 13 -11.24 -12.63 2.35
CA LEU A 13 -10.69 -11.58 3.20
C LEU A 13 -11.80 -10.56 3.57
N PRO A 14 -11.93 -10.18 4.85
CA PRO A 14 -12.84 -9.11 5.28
C PRO A 14 -12.65 -7.82 4.47
N VAL A 15 -13.75 -7.09 4.27
CA VAL A 15 -13.76 -5.91 3.38
C VAL A 15 -12.81 -4.81 3.86
N ASP A 16 -12.63 -4.65 5.17
CA ASP A 16 -11.68 -3.72 5.79
C ASP A 16 -10.24 -4.02 5.43
N LYS A 17 -9.82 -5.30 5.45
CA LYS A 17 -8.48 -5.72 5.04
C LYS A 17 -8.25 -5.59 3.53
N ARG A 18 -9.28 -5.85 2.71
CA ARG A 18 -9.21 -5.59 1.25
C ARG A 18 -9.09 -4.11 0.92
N VAL A 19 -9.80 -3.25 1.65
CA VAL A 19 -9.65 -1.80 1.52
C VAL A 19 -8.27 -1.35 1.99
N ALA A 20 -7.73 -1.92 3.07
CA ALA A 20 -6.36 -1.64 3.52
C ALA A 20 -5.31 -2.06 2.48
N PHE A 21 -5.50 -3.21 1.83
CA PHE A 21 -4.70 -3.65 0.70
C PHE A 21 -4.73 -2.64 -0.46
N MET A 22 -5.91 -2.24 -0.93
CA MET A 22 -6.01 -1.19 -1.97
C MET A 22 -5.39 0.14 -1.55
N SER A 23 -5.47 0.46 -0.27
CA SER A 23 -4.83 1.64 0.28
C SER A 23 -3.31 1.63 0.13
N GLY A 24 -2.71 0.44 0.21
CA GLY A 24 -1.28 0.24 -0.01
C GLY A 24 -0.88 0.66 -1.41
N HIS A 25 -1.52 0.08 -2.44
CA HIS A 25 -1.26 0.44 -3.83
C HIS A 25 -1.45 1.94 -4.11
N VAL A 26 -2.53 2.54 -3.59
CA VAL A 26 -2.74 3.98 -3.75
C VAL A 26 -1.62 4.79 -3.09
N ALA A 27 -1.20 4.42 -1.87
CA ALA A 27 -0.06 5.06 -1.20
C ALA A 27 1.25 4.89 -1.97
N THR A 28 1.49 3.71 -2.55
CA THR A 28 2.63 3.42 -3.42
C THR A 28 2.63 4.33 -4.65
N GLY A 29 1.51 4.44 -5.36
CA GLY A 29 1.39 5.29 -6.54
C GLY A 29 1.60 6.77 -6.22
N LEU A 30 1.01 7.26 -5.14
CA LEU A 30 1.25 8.62 -4.64
C LEU A 30 2.75 8.88 -4.38
N SER A 31 3.42 7.97 -3.69
CA SER A 31 4.85 8.10 -3.38
C SER A 31 5.75 8.00 -4.60
N LEU A 32 5.45 7.12 -5.57
CA LEU A 32 6.21 7.01 -6.82
C LEU A 32 6.05 8.25 -7.70
N TYR A 33 4.86 8.84 -7.76
CA TYR A 33 4.67 10.11 -8.46
C TYR A 33 5.51 11.23 -7.82
N ARG A 34 5.51 11.32 -6.48
CA ARG A 34 6.35 12.28 -5.73
C ARG A 34 7.85 12.03 -5.92
N ALA A 35 8.23 10.79 -6.21
CA ALA A 35 9.59 10.40 -6.54
C ALA A 35 9.99 10.68 -8.00
N GLY A 36 9.09 11.26 -8.81
CA GLY A 36 9.34 11.55 -10.22
C GLY A 36 9.21 10.32 -11.14
N ALA A 37 8.46 9.29 -10.73
CA ALA A 37 8.24 8.07 -11.49
C ALA A 37 6.74 7.86 -11.84
N PRO A 38 6.15 8.71 -12.70
CA PRO A 38 4.72 8.63 -13.04
C PRO A 38 4.32 7.30 -13.69
N ASP A 39 5.15 6.73 -14.56
CA ASP A 39 4.85 5.44 -15.21
C ASP A 39 4.78 4.28 -14.19
N GLN A 40 5.61 4.32 -13.15
CA GLN A 40 5.53 3.34 -12.06
C GLN A 40 4.28 3.61 -11.21
N ALA A 41 3.98 4.88 -10.94
CA ALA A 41 2.80 5.27 -10.17
C ALA A 41 1.48 4.86 -10.83
N ALA A 42 1.39 4.95 -12.15
CA ALA A 42 0.17 4.68 -12.92
C ALA A 42 -0.33 3.24 -12.74
N LYS A 43 0.60 2.27 -12.72
CA LYS A 43 0.29 0.85 -12.49
C LYS A 43 -0.37 0.63 -11.14
N HIS A 44 0.26 1.17 -10.09
CA HIS A 44 -0.21 1.09 -8.70
C HIS A 44 -1.60 1.70 -8.51
N LEU A 45 -1.87 2.84 -9.15
CA LEU A 45 -3.18 3.50 -9.07
C LEU A 45 -4.30 2.77 -9.83
N LEU A 46 -3.96 1.74 -10.62
CA LEU A 46 -4.93 0.93 -11.35
C LEU A 46 -5.45 -0.26 -10.53
N HIS A 47 -4.73 -0.74 -9.51
CA HIS A 47 -5.14 -1.90 -8.69
C HIS A 47 -6.55 -1.77 -8.09
N PRO A 48 -6.98 -0.60 -7.53
CA PRO A 48 -8.34 -0.44 -7.01
C PRO A 48 -9.45 -0.72 -8.02
N VAL A 49 -9.13 -0.75 -9.33
CA VAL A 49 -10.08 -0.93 -10.43
C VAL A 49 -9.70 -2.03 -11.42
N SER A 50 -8.67 -2.82 -11.10
CA SER A 50 -8.14 -3.85 -12.01
C SER A 50 -9.15 -4.97 -12.27
N GLU A 51 -9.34 -5.31 -13.55
CA GLU A 51 -10.29 -6.35 -13.97
C GLU A 51 -9.83 -7.77 -13.63
N THR A 52 -8.53 -8.00 -13.46
CA THR A 52 -7.98 -9.31 -13.08
C THR A 52 -8.13 -9.59 -11.58
N HIS A 53 -8.45 -8.58 -10.78
CA HIS A 53 -8.50 -8.64 -9.31
C HIS A 53 -9.92 -8.45 -8.77
N GLN A 54 -10.92 -9.09 -9.42
CA GLN A 54 -12.34 -8.89 -9.06
C GLN A 54 -12.67 -9.30 -7.62
N ALA A 55 -12.02 -10.34 -7.11
CA ALA A 55 -12.23 -10.83 -5.74
C ALA A 55 -11.91 -9.74 -4.70
N GLU A 56 -10.86 -8.96 -4.94
CA GLU A 56 -10.42 -7.89 -4.05
C GLU A 56 -11.46 -6.78 -3.95
N ARG A 57 -12.18 -6.50 -5.05
CA ARG A 57 -13.14 -5.40 -5.16
C ARG A 57 -14.55 -5.71 -4.67
N LYS A 58 -14.85 -6.97 -4.37
CA LYS A 58 -16.21 -7.42 -4.03
C LYS A 58 -16.82 -6.60 -2.87
N GLY A 59 -17.87 -5.83 -3.14
CA GLY A 59 -18.59 -5.06 -2.12
C GLY A 59 -17.99 -3.68 -1.80
N ILE A 60 -16.92 -3.25 -2.46
CA ILE A 60 -16.32 -1.93 -2.25
C ILE A 60 -17.14 -0.82 -2.93
N ASP A 61 -17.94 -1.16 -3.95
CA ASP A 61 -18.93 -0.25 -4.54
C ASP A 61 -19.89 0.32 -3.50
N ALA A 62 -20.34 -0.51 -2.56
CA ALA A 62 -21.21 -0.09 -1.46
C ALA A 62 -20.51 0.86 -0.46
N LEU A 63 -19.18 0.93 -0.48
CA LEU A 63 -18.38 1.82 0.35
C LEU A 63 -18.11 3.18 -0.33
N GLY A 64 -18.50 3.34 -1.60
CA GLY A 64 -18.39 4.61 -2.33
C GLY A 64 -17.09 4.78 -3.12
N VAL A 65 -16.56 3.70 -3.70
CA VAL A 65 -15.39 3.78 -4.60
C VAL A 65 -15.73 4.60 -5.85
N LYS A 66 -14.83 5.48 -6.25
CA LYS A 66 -14.92 6.26 -7.48
C LYS A 66 -14.06 5.59 -8.55
N ALA A 67 -14.52 4.47 -9.11
CA ALA A 67 -13.70 3.67 -10.03
C ALA A 67 -13.12 4.47 -11.21
N GLU A 68 -13.94 5.32 -11.85
CA GLU A 68 -13.48 6.15 -12.97
C GLU A 68 -12.39 7.16 -12.59
N LEU A 69 -12.30 7.58 -11.33
CA LEU A 69 -11.23 8.44 -10.84
C LEU A 69 -9.87 7.73 -10.92
N PHE A 70 -9.79 6.48 -10.45
CA PHE A 70 -8.56 5.68 -10.46
C PHE A 70 -8.10 5.37 -11.90
N LYS A 71 -9.04 5.00 -12.79
CA LYS A 71 -8.75 4.83 -14.22
C LYS A 71 -8.23 6.12 -14.85
N SER A 72 -8.88 7.24 -14.54
CA SER A 72 -8.52 8.54 -15.12
C SER A 72 -7.15 9.02 -14.67
N VAL A 73 -6.82 8.91 -13.38
CA VAL A 73 -5.51 9.37 -12.87
C VAL A 73 -4.38 8.48 -13.38
N SER A 74 -4.58 7.16 -13.43
CA SER A 74 -3.62 6.22 -14.03
C SER A 74 -3.34 6.57 -15.49
N LYS A 75 -4.39 6.77 -16.31
CA LYS A 75 -4.25 7.19 -17.70
C LYS A 75 -3.57 8.57 -17.87
N ALA A 76 -3.85 9.51 -16.97
CA ALA A 76 -3.23 10.84 -17.02
C ALA A 76 -1.72 10.78 -16.72
N LEU A 77 -1.31 9.93 -15.79
CA LEU A 77 0.10 9.66 -15.48
C LEU A 77 0.82 9.02 -16.69
N ASP A 78 0.25 7.95 -17.27
CA ASP A 78 0.81 7.29 -18.46
C ASP A 78 0.91 8.23 -19.67
N ALA A 79 -0.03 9.16 -19.79
CA ALA A 79 -0.03 10.16 -20.86
C ALA A 79 0.92 11.34 -20.60
N GLY A 80 1.66 11.35 -19.49
CA GLY A 80 2.60 12.42 -19.14
C GLY A 80 1.92 13.79 -18.98
N LYS A 81 0.69 13.82 -18.47
CA LYS A 81 -0.05 15.07 -18.26
C LYS A 81 0.68 16.01 -17.30
N PRO A 82 0.49 17.34 -17.41
CA PRO A 82 1.15 18.28 -16.52
C PRO A 82 0.67 18.11 -15.07
N ALA A 83 1.53 18.44 -14.11
CA ALA A 83 1.23 18.34 -12.68
C ALA A 83 -0.05 19.10 -12.29
N SER A 84 -0.34 20.23 -12.93
CA SER A 84 -1.57 21.00 -12.69
C SER A 84 -2.86 20.21 -12.95
N GLU A 85 -2.81 19.21 -13.83
CA GLU A 85 -3.93 18.29 -14.11
C GLU A 85 -3.90 17.06 -13.18
N ILE A 86 -2.71 16.52 -12.89
CA ILE A 86 -2.55 15.26 -12.13
C ILE A 86 -2.75 15.46 -10.61
N GLU A 87 -2.21 16.54 -10.04
CA GLU A 87 -2.21 16.78 -8.59
C GLU A 87 -3.62 16.75 -7.97
N PRO A 88 -4.63 17.43 -8.56
CA PRO A 88 -5.99 17.36 -8.04
C PRO A 88 -6.58 15.94 -8.10
N MET A 89 -6.23 15.15 -9.14
CA MET A 89 -6.71 13.79 -9.30
C MET A 89 -6.10 12.85 -8.25
N LEU A 90 -4.79 12.99 -7.99
CA LEU A 90 -4.10 12.24 -6.95
C LEU A 90 -4.67 12.56 -5.56
N LYS A 91 -4.92 13.84 -5.28
CA LYS A 91 -5.57 14.25 -4.03
C LYS A 91 -6.97 13.64 -3.88
N ALA A 92 -7.76 13.66 -4.96
CA ALA A 92 -9.09 13.06 -4.96
C ALA A 92 -9.03 11.52 -4.77
N ALA A 93 -8.03 10.85 -5.35
CA ALA A 93 -7.82 9.41 -5.17
C ALA A 93 -7.46 9.08 -3.72
N GLU A 94 -6.57 9.89 -3.10
CA GLU A 94 -6.23 9.78 -1.68
C GLU A 94 -7.47 10.02 -0.78
N ASP A 95 -8.28 11.03 -1.08
CA ASP A 95 -9.52 11.29 -0.33
C ASP A 95 -10.54 10.16 -0.47
N ASN A 96 -10.67 9.57 -1.67
CA ASN A 96 -11.59 8.47 -1.87
C ASN A 96 -11.14 7.21 -1.12
N ILE A 97 -9.85 6.89 -1.10
CA ILE A 97 -9.38 5.72 -0.35
C ILE A 97 -9.50 5.92 1.17
N LEU A 98 -9.33 7.16 1.68
CA LEU A 98 -9.61 7.48 3.09
C LEU A 98 -11.10 7.33 3.45
N LEU A 99 -12.00 7.72 2.55
CA LEU A 99 -13.44 7.48 2.70
C LEU A 99 -13.74 5.97 2.76
N LEU A 100 -13.12 5.18 1.88
CA LEU A 100 -13.27 3.72 1.87
C LEU A 100 -12.79 3.11 3.18
N GLN A 101 -11.62 3.52 3.70
CA GLN A 101 -11.11 3.06 4.99
C GLN A 101 -12.12 3.33 6.11
N LYS A 102 -12.68 4.55 6.16
CA LYS A 102 -13.68 4.93 7.16
C LYS A 102 -14.94 4.08 7.04
N ASN A 103 -15.45 3.87 5.84
CA ASN A 103 -16.70 3.16 5.59
C ASN A 103 -16.57 1.65 5.80
N ALA A 104 -15.40 1.08 5.48
CA ALA A 104 -15.13 -0.34 5.73
C ALA A 104 -15.01 -0.66 7.22
N GLY A 105 -14.55 0.30 8.02
CA GLY A 105 -14.35 0.13 9.45
C GLY A 105 -13.23 -0.86 9.75
N GLY A 106 -13.51 -1.83 10.63
CA GLY A 106 -12.52 -2.80 11.12
C GLY A 106 -11.71 -2.29 12.31
N LYS A 107 -10.99 -3.20 12.96
CA LYS A 107 -10.14 -2.88 14.10
C LYS A 107 -8.75 -2.49 13.58
N PRO A 108 -8.25 -1.27 13.86
CA PRO A 108 -6.98 -0.81 13.31
C PRO A 108 -5.80 -1.74 13.60
N LEU A 109 -5.74 -2.36 14.79
CA LEU A 109 -4.66 -3.27 15.15
C LEU A 109 -4.68 -4.56 14.31
N ASP A 110 -5.85 -5.19 14.15
CA ASP A 110 -6.03 -6.38 13.30
C ASP A 110 -5.69 -6.11 11.82
N ILE A 111 -5.97 -4.89 11.34
CA ILE A 111 -5.61 -4.47 9.98
C ILE A 111 -4.09 -4.26 9.85
N ILE A 112 -3.47 -3.62 10.85
CA ILE A 112 -2.01 -3.44 10.87
C ILE A 112 -1.30 -4.80 10.90
N GLU A 113 -1.80 -5.76 11.68
CA GLU A 113 -1.26 -7.13 11.74
C GLU A 113 -1.28 -7.78 10.36
N TYR A 114 -2.44 -7.77 9.69
CA TYR A 114 -2.59 -8.25 8.31
C TYR A 114 -1.57 -7.58 7.37
N LEU A 115 -1.46 -6.25 7.41
CA LEU A 115 -0.51 -5.52 6.57
C LEU A 115 0.95 -5.91 6.86
N MET A 116 1.32 -6.29 8.09
CA MET A 116 2.69 -6.74 8.37
C MET A 116 3.00 -8.09 7.73
N GLU A 117 2.01 -8.98 7.64
CA GLU A 117 2.14 -10.25 6.90
C GLU A 117 2.29 -9.97 5.40
N THR A 118 1.44 -9.10 4.85
CA THR A 118 1.51 -8.70 3.44
C THR A 118 2.84 -8.01 3.10
N VAL A 119 3.37 -7.16 3.96
CA VAL A 119 4.71 -6.55 3.77
C VAL A 119 5.80 -7.61 3.69
N ASP A 120 5.77 -8.61 4.57
CA ASP A 120 6.77 -9.69 4.58
C ASP A 120 6.71 -10.54 3.31
N GLU A 121 5.50 -10.84 2.83
CA GLU A 121 5.24 -11.58 1.60
C GLU A 121 5.78 -10.81 0.40
N GLU A 122 5.27 -9.60 0.15
CA GLU A 122 5.64 -8.84 -1.05
C GLU A 122 7.10 -8.43 -1.08
N TYR A 123 7.68 -8.06 0.06
CA TYR A 123 9.10 -7.73 0.09
C TYR A 123 9.97 -8.94 -0.25
N SER A 124 9.55 -10.14 0.16
CA SER A 124 10.28 -11.39 -0.12
C SER A 124 10.16 -11.80 -1.60
N VAL A 125 9.03 -11.48 -2.25
CA VAL A 125 8.86 -11.68 -3.69
C VAL A 125 9.69 -10.65 -4.47
N GLY A 126 9.58 -9.38 -4.06
CA GLY A 126 10.21 -8.23 -4.68
C GLY A 126 11.73 -8.23 -4.62
N VAL A 127 12.32 -8.76 -3.54
CA VAL A 127 13.77 -8.72 -3.31
C VAL A 127 14.36 -10.12 -3.19
N LYS A 128 15.25 -10.47 -4.13
CA LYS A 128 16.00 -11.74 -4.14
C LYS A 128 17.48 -11.49 -4.32
N GLY A 129 18.32 -12.16 -3.53
CA GLY A 129 19.78 -12.03 -3.61
C GLY A 129 20.30 -10.61 -3.42
N GLY A 130 19.59 -9.77 -2.63
CA GLY A 130 19.96 -8.37 -2.40
C GLY A 130 19.65 -7.43 -3.56
N LYS A 131 18.85 -7.85 -4.54
CA LYS A 131 18.40 -7.05 -5.69
C LYS A 131 16.89 -7.02 -5.77
N ILE A 132 16.35 -5.92 -6.31
CA ILE A 132 14.94 -5.85 -6.69
C ILE A 132 14.76 -6.71 -7.95
N THR A 133 14.03 -7.81 -7.83
CA THR A 133 13.70 -8.73 -8.93
C THR A 133 12.26 -8.59 -9.38
N ASP A 134 11.37 -8.17 -8.48
CA ASP A 134 10.03 -7.71 -8.82
C ASP A 134 9.82 -6.30 -8.24
N PRO A 135 9.90 -5.25 -9.09
CA PRO A 135 9.70 -3.89 -8.63
C PRO A 135 8.30 -3.61 -8.08
N GLY A 136 7.27 -4.26 -8.60
CA GLY A 136 5.89 -4.06 -8.17
C GLY A 136 5.71 -4.46 -6.71
N GLU A 137 6.13 -5.69 -6.38
CA GLU A 137 6.00 -6.21 -5.01
C GLU A 137 6.92 -5.48 -4.01
N TYR A 138 8.13 -5.09 -4.44
CA TYR A 138 8.99 -4.23 -3.62
C TYR A 138 8.33 -2.88 -3.30
N GLN A 139 7.57 -2.33 -4.25
CA GLN A 139 6.86 -1.07 -4.13
C GLN A 139 5.58 -1.20 -3.28
N ASP A 140 4.84 -2.27 -3.44
CA ASP A 140 3.63 -2.52 -2.66
C ASP A 140 3.91 -2.75 -1.18
N ALA A 141 4.97 -3.48 -0.86
CA ALA A 141 5.46 -3.59 0.52
C ALA A 141 5.71 -2.21 1.17
N PHE A 142 6.19 -1.22 0.43
CA PHE A 142 6.34 0.15 0.95
C PHE A 142 4.98 0.81 1.22
N GLY A 143 4.03 0.65 0.29
CA GLY A 143 2.67 1.17 0.42
C GLY A 143 1.97 0.62 1.66
N PHE A 144 2.02 -0.70 1.87
CA PHE A 144 1.44 -1.37 3.02
C PHE A 144 2.05 -0.90 4.35
N ALA A 145 3.39 -0.80 4.42
CA ALA A 145 4.07 -0.25 5.60
C ALA A 145 3.64 1.20 5.89
N THR A 146 3.49 2.02 4.83
CA THR A 146 3.05 3.41 4.93
C THR A 146 1.62 3.53 5.42
N VAL A 147 0.70 2.69 4.92
CA VAL A 147 -0.70 2.65 5.37
C VAL A 147 -0.79 2.23 6.82
N ALA A 148 -0.07 1.18 7.23
CA ALA A 148 0.00 0.73 8.62
C ALA A 148 0.45 1.87 9.55
N LEU A 149 1.52 2.60 9.18
CA LEU A 149 1.97 3.77 9.94
C LEU A 149 0.91 4.86 10.05
N ARG A 150 0.22 5.18 8.95
CA ARG A 150 -0.87 6.18 8.94
C ARG A 150 -2.03 5.76 9.83
N MET A 151 -2.40 4.47 9.82
CA MET A 151 -3.45 3.93 10.69
C MET A 151 -3.05 4.02 12.16
N ALA A 152 -1.84 3.57 12.52
CA ALA A 152 -1.34 3.62 13.90
C ALA A 152 -1.37 5.04 14.50
N LYS A 153 -1.04 6.06 13.70
CA LYS A 153 -1.07 7.47 14.10
C LYS A 153 -2.47 8.04 14.35
N ARG A 154 -3.53 7.38 13.85
CA ARG A 154 -4.93 7.81 14.00
C ARG A 154 -5.67 7.04 15.10
N ILE A 155 -5.03 6.06 15.74
CA ILE A 155 -5.64 5.34 16.86
C ILE A 155 -5.71 6.29 18.06
N GLU A 156 -6.93 6.54 18.53
CA GLU A 156 -7.19 7.35 19.72
C GLU A 156 -7.35 6.46 20.97
N GLY A 157 -7.04 7.01 22.16
CA GLY A 157 -7.30 6.34 23.44
C GLY A 157 -6.38 5.15 23.80
N SER A 158 -5.37 4.83 22.97
CA SER A 158 -4.36 3.80 23.24
C SER A 158 -2.95 4.40 23.21
N ASP A 159 -2.01 3.87 24.01
CA ASP A 159 -0.59 4.26 23.89
C ASP A 159 0.05 3.55 22.70
N THR A 160 0.00 4.20 21.53
CA THR A 160 0.58 3.66 20.29
C THR A 160 1.99 4.17 20.02
N LYS A 161 2.67 4.83 20.97
CA LYS A 161 3.98 5.44 20.72
C LYS A 161 5.02 4.45 20.21
N ALA A 162 5.13 3.28 20.85
CA ALA A 162 6.06 2.23 20.43
C ALA A 162 5.70 1.69 19.04
N LEU A 163 4.41 1.46 18.79
CA LEU A 163 3.91 0.98 17.49
C LEU A 163 4.22 1.97 16.37
N VAL A 164 3.97 3.26 16.58
CA VAL A 164 4.28 4.33 15.62
C VAL A 164 5.78 4.44 15.39
N ALA A 165 6.62 4.30 16.43
CA ALA A 165 8.07 4.33 16.30
C ALA A 165 8.59 3.15 15.45
N ASP A 166 8.13 1.92 15.70
CA ASP A 166 8.57 0.74 14.94
C ASP A 166 8.05 0.74 13.50
N LEU A 167 6.82 1.22 13.25
CA LEU A 167 6.31 1.40 11.88
C LEU A 167 7.05 2.53 11.14
N THR A 168 7.47 3.58 11.85
CA THR A 168 8.31 4.63 11.25
C THR A 168 9.68 4.06 10.85
N ALA A 169 10.27 3.23 11.72
CA ALA A 169 11.53 2.54 11.41
C ALA A 169 11.39 1.55 10.24
N LEU A 170 10.24 0.88 10.12
CA LEU A 170 9.92 0.00 8.98
C LEU A 170 9.89 0.78 7.66
N VAL A 171 9.12 1.87 7.59
CA VAL A 171 9.04 2.70 6.37
C VAL A 171 10.42 3.26 5.99
N ALA A 172 11.26 3.59 6.98
CA ALA A 172 12.62 4.08 6.76
C ALA A 172 13.60 3.03 6.19
N LEU A 173 13.18 1.77 6.00
CA LEU A 173 13.98 0.75 5.31
C LEU A 173 14.00 0.93 3.79
N TRP A 174 13.12 1.76 3.24
CA TRP A 174 13.17 2.24 1.85
C TRP A 174 13.96 3.56 1.75
N PRO A 175 14.59 3.84 0.60
CA PRO A 175 15.29 5.12 0.40
C PRO A 175 14.38 6.34 0.55
N LYS A 176 14.94 7.46 0.99
CA LYS A 176 14.21 8.75 1.12
C LYS A 176 13.57 9.23 -0.19
N GLY A 177 14.11 8.82 -1.33
CA GLY A 177 13.59 9.14 -2.67
C GLY A 177 12.38 8.31 -3.09
N GLY A 178 11.82 7.46 -2.22
CA GLY A 178 10.68 6.59 -2.54
C GLY A 178 11.08 5.20 -3.03
N PRO A 179 10.11 4.30 -3.25
CA PRO A 179 10.36 2.90 -3.59
C PRO A 179 10.67 2.71 -5.10
N LEU A 180 11.57 3.51 -5.67
CA LEU A 180 11.89 3.43 -7.10
C LEU A 180 12.39 2.03 -7.48
N ALA A 181 12.03 1.52 -8.66
CA ALA A 181 12.51 0.22 -9.15
C ALA A 181 14.04 0.10 -9.20
N ALA A 182 14.74 1.23 -9.40
CA ALA A 182 16.20 1.31 -9.43
C ALA A 182 16.85 1.49 -8.04
N SER A 183 16.07 1.40 -6.96
CA SER A 183 16.58 1.51 -5.59
C SER A 183 17.50 0.37 -5.21
N THR A 184 18.40 0.63 -4.27
CA THR A 184 19.08 -0.43 -3.52
C THR A 184 18.17 -0.87 -2.36
N PRO A 185 17.69 -2.13 -2.32
CA PRO A 185 16.80 -2.59 -1.27
C PRO A 185 17.57 -2.85 0.03
N SER A 186 16.89 -2.70 1.16
CA SER A 186 17.35 -3.26 2.43
C SER A 186 17.37 -4.80 2.38
N PRO A 187 18.16 -5.49 3.21
CA PRO A 187 18.11 -6.95 3.29
C PRO A 187 16.73 -7.45 3.72
N VAL A 188 16.22 -8.51 3.10
CA VAL A 188 14.93 -9.15 3.44
C VAL A 188 14.83 -9.47 4.93
N ALA A 189 15.90 -10.02 5.51
CA ALA A 189 15.95 -10.32 6.95
C ALA A 189 15.74 -9.09 7.84
N LYS A 190 16.15 -7.91 7.40
CA LYS A 190 15.98 -6.65 8.15
C LYS A 190 14.51 -6.21 8.13
N VAL A 191 13.83 -6.34 6.98
CA VAL A 191 12.39 -6.06 6.88
C VAL A 191 11.59 -7.02 7.75
N LYS A 192 11.83 -8.33 7.63
CA LYS A 192 11.17 -9.37 8.45
C LYS A 192 11.39 -9.18 9.95
N ALA A 193 12.60 -8.79 10.35
CA ALA A 193 12.88 -8.50 11.76
C ALA A 193 12.07 -7.29 12.26
N GLN A 194 11.87 -6.28 11.42
CA GLN A 194 11.15 -5.07 11.79
C GLN A 194 9.63 -5.28 11.80
N THR A 195 9.05 -6.02 10.84
CA THR A 195 7.63 -6.43 10.87
C THR A 195 7.34 -7.36 12.06
N ALA A 196 8.25 -8.26 12.42
CA ALA A 196 8.11 -9.10 13.61
C ALA A 196 8.06 -8.30 14.92
N LYS A 197 8.84 -7.21 15.04
CA LYS A 197 8.75 -6.29 16.19
C LYS A 197 7.38 -5.62 16.26
N VAL A 198 6.88 -5.14 15.13
CA VAL A 198 5.53 -4.54 15.05
C VAL A 198 4.48 -5.55 15.51
N ARG A 199 4.48 -6.77 14.95
CA ARG A 199 3.52 -7.84 15.34
C ARG A 199 3.60 -8.19 16.83
N LYS A 200 4.81 -8.21 17.41
CA LYS A 200 4.98 -8.41 18.87
C LYS A 200 4.31 -7.33 19.71
N LEU A 201 4.21 -6.10 19.23
CA LEU A 201 3.49 -5.02 19.93
C LEU A 201 1.97 -5.16 19.81
N LEU A 202 1.48 -5.78 18.74
CA LEU A 202 0.04 -6.01 18.52
C LEU A 202 -0.50 -7.16 19.37
N ALA A 203 0.35 -8.10 19.77
CA ALA A 203 -0.01 -9.27 20.58
C ALA A 203 -0.02 -9.00 22.10
N GLN A 204 0.18 -7.76 22.54
CA GLN A 204 0.22 -7.34 23.96
C GLN A 204 -1.10 -6.70 24.37
#